data_AF-A0A948W6Y0-F1
#
_entry.id   AF-A0A948W6Y0-F1
#
_cell.length_a   1.000
_cell.length_b   1.000
_cell.length_c   1.000
_cell.angle_alpha   90.00
_cell.angle_beta   90.00
_cell.angle_gamma   90.00
#
_symmetry.space_group_name_H-M   'P 1'
#
loop_
_entity.id
_entity.type
_entity.pdbx_description
1 polymer ?
#
loop_
_entity_poly.entity_id
_entity_poly.type
_entity_poly.pdbx_seq_one_letter_code
_entity_poly.pdbx_strand_id
1 'polypeptide(L)'
;MWMPSQLPELSDELKTAGLELDASILADLTAYPMGAVISLGRCPASFVSDHGLVVTNHHGAFGSIQHNSTEENNILEKGFLARTFDEELPRTPRKLHPPIVNE
;
A
#
# COMPACT_ATOMS: atom_id res chain seq x y z
N MET A 1 -9.63 6.23 15.41
CA MET A 1 -8.50 5.38 14.95
C MET A 1 -7.59 5.14 16.13
N TRP A 2 -7.10 3.91 16.26
CA TRP A 2 -6.15 3.51 17.29
C TRP A 2 -4.72 3.58 16.75
N MET A 3 -3.77 3.93 17.60
CA MET A 3 -2.35 3.75 17.30
C MET A 3 -1.99 2.27 17.42
N PRO A 4 -1.07 1.75 16.57
CA PRO A 4 -0.60 0.37 16.67
C PRO A 4 -0.12 -0.03 18.08
N SER A 5 0.51 0.90 18.81
CA SER A 5 0.95 0.69 20.20
C SER A 5 -0.19 0.46 21.20
N GLN A 6 -1.44 0.82 20.86
CA GLN A 6 -2.62 0.64 21.70
C GLN A 6 -3.31 -0.71 21.45
N LEU A 7 -2.97 -1.42 20.37
CA LEU A 7 -3.61 -2.70 20.04
C LEU A 7 -3.39 -3.81 21.07
N PRO A 8 -2.24 -3.91 21.78
CA PRO A 8 -2.09 -4.87 22.87
C PRO A 8 -3.12 -4.66 24.00
N GLU A 9 -3.47 -3.41 24.30
CA GLU A 9 -4.45 -3.05 25.34
C GLU A 9 -5.89 -3.44 24.96
N LEU A 10 -6.16 -3.62 23.66
CA LEU A 10 -7.46 -3.98 23.10
C LEU A 10 -7.55 -5.46 22.73
N SER A 11 -6.60 -6.29 23.19
CA SER A 11 -6.50 -7.70 22.78
C SER A 11 -7.81 -8.46 23.00
N ASP A 12 -8.48 -8.26 24.13
CA ASP A 12 -9.69 -9.01 24.48
C ASP A 12 -10.89 -8.59 23.62
N GLU A 13 -11.04 -7.30 23.34
CA GLU A 13 -12.04 -6.77 22.42
C GLU A 13 -11.80 -7.27 20.98
N LEU A 14 -10.53 -7.26 20.53
CA LEU A 14 -10.15 -7.72 19.20
C LEU A 14 -10.41 -9.23 19.03
N LYS A 15 -10.05 -10.05 20.03
CA LYS A 15 -10.35 -11.50 20.03
C LYS A 15 -11.86 -11.75 20.03
N THR A 16 -12.62 -10.99 20.83
CA THR A 16 -14.08 -11.07 20.85
C THR A 16 -14.70 -10.69 19.50
N ALA A 17 -14.08 -9.75 18.78
CA ALA A 17 -14.49 -9.35 17.43
C ALA A 17 -14.06 -10.35 16.33
N GLY A 18 -13.30 -11.41 16.67
CA GLY A 18 -12.90 -12.47 15.74
C GLY A 18 -11.47 -12.34 15.20
N LEU A 19 -10.62 -11.50 15.79
CA LEU A 19 -9.20 -11.49 15.45
C LEU A 19 -8.52 -12.78 15.94
N GLU A 20 -8.00 -13.57 15.00
CA GLU A 20 -7.25 -14.80 15.30
C GLU A 20 -5.77 -14.54 15.61
N LEU A 21 -5.23 -13.39 15.17
CA LEU A 21 -3.85 -12.98 15.44
C LEU A 21 -3.69 -12.48 16.88
N ASP A 22 -2.50 -12.66 17.44
CA ASP A 22 -2.12 -11.99 18.67
C ASP A 22 -2.01 -10.48 18.40
N ALA A 23 -2.83 -9.68 19.08
CA ALA A 23 -2.86 -8.23 18.91
C ALA A 23 -1.51 -7.55 19.23
N SER A 24 -0.66 -8.18 20.04
CA SER A 24 0.66 -7.64 20.39
C SER A 24 1.59 -7.51 19.19
N ILE A 25 1.49 -8.41 18.20
CA ILE A 25 2.33 -8.37 17.00
C ILE A 25 2.00 -7.17 16.11
N LEU A 26 0.80 -6.61 16.25
CA LEU A 26 0.37 -5.45 15.49
C LEU A 26 0.99 -4.14 15.99
N ALA A 27 1.71 -4.16 17.12
CA ALA A 27 2.46 -3.02 17.64
C ALA A 27 3.86 -2.88 16.99
N ASP A 28 4.43 -3.96 16.46
CA ASP A 28 5.71 -3.93 15.75
C ASP A 28 5.50 -3.55 14.29
N LEU A 29 5.83 -2.32 13.93
CA LEU A 29 5.65 -1.77 12.58
C LEU A 29 6.63 -2.33 11.55
N THR A 30 7.62 -3.11 11.97
CA THR A 30 8.66 -3.67 11.09
C THR A 30 8.45 -5.16 10.82
N ALA A 31 7.69 -5.84 11.68
CA ALA A 31 7.38 -7.26 11.54
C ALA A 31 6.06 -7.51 10.80
N TYR A 32 5.86 -8.74 10.35
CA TYR A 32 4.57 -9.16 9.79
C TYR A 32 3.47 -9.10 10.87
N PRO A 33 2.26 -8.59 10.55
CA PRO A 33 1.82 -8.10 9.23
C PRO A 33 2.08 -6.61 8.97
N MET A 34 2.44 -5.82 9.98
CA MET A 34 2.46 -4.36 9.87
C MET A 34 3.55 -3.83 8.93
N GLY A 35 4.69 -4.51 8.85
CA GLY A 35 5.79 -4.17 7.94
C GLY A 35 5.43 -4.28 6.46
N ALA A 36 4.31 -4.92 6.11
CA ALA A 36 3.80 -4.95 4.75
C ALA A 36 3.02 -3.68 4.37
N VAL A 37 2.55 -2.89 5.35
CA VAL A 37 1.71 -1.71 5.12
C VAL A 37 2.57 -0.51 4.75
N ILE A 38 2.27 0.13 3.62
CA ILE A 38 3.00 1.30 3.11
C ILE A 38 2.06 2.43 2.70
N SER A 39 2.61 3.64 2.56
CA SER A 39 1.92 4.78 1.98
C SER A 39 2.44 5.09 0.59
N LEU A 40 1.55 5.20 -0.39
CA LEU A 40 1.88 5.70 -1.74
C LEU A 40 1.70 7.22 -1.85
N GLY A 41 1.67 7.93 -0.71
CA GLY A 41 1.43 9.36 -0.57
C GLY A 41 0.13 9.61 0.19
N ARG A 42 -1.01 9.50 -0.52
CA ARG A 42 -2.36 9.72 0.06
C ARG A 42 -3.19 8.45 0.19
N CYS A 43 -2.72 7.34 -0.36
CA CYS A 43 -3.43 6.06 -0.33
C CYS A 43 -2.56 5.01 0.38
N PRO A 44 -3.15 4.22 1.29
CA PRO A 44 -2.50 3.05 1.85
C PRO A 44 -2.34 1.98 0.76
N ALA A 45 -1.31 1.17 0.92
CA ALA A 45 -1.05 0.00 0.08
C ALA A 45 -0.39 -1.08 0.93
N SER A 46 -0.29 -2.30 0.38
CA SER A 46 0.39 -3.42 1.04
C SER A 46 1.32 -4.13 0.07
N PHE A 47 2.48 -4.54 0.55
CA PHE A 47 3.23 -5.63 -0.09
C PHE A 47 2.45 -6.94 0.02
N VAL A 48 2.46 -7.73 -1.05
CA VAL A 48 1.79 -9.05 -1.12
C VAL A 48 2.68 -10.14 -1.73
N SER A 49 3.94 -9.81 -2.06
CA SER A 49 4.95 -10.78 -2.48
C SER A 49 6.35 -10.40 -1.99
N ASP A 50 7.25 -11.38 -1.97
CA ASP A 50 8.68 -11.24 -1.69
C ASP A 50 9.47 -10.53 -2.81
N HIS A 51 8.86 -10.37 -3.99
CA HIS A 51 9.42 -9.63 -5.12
C HIS A 51 8.92 -8.17 -5.17
N GLY A 52 8.25 -7.69 -4.12
CA GLY A 52 7.82 -6.30 -4.01
C GLY A 52 6.52 -5.96 -4.73
N LEU A 53 5.65 -6.95 -5.02
CA LEU A 53 4.32 -6.67 -5.56
C LEU A 53 3.50 -5.88 -4.54
N VAL A 54 2.96 -4.73 -4.96
CA VAL A 54 2.16 -3.83 -4.14
C VAL A 54 0.72 -3.80 -4.62
N VAL A 55 -0.22 -3.91 -3.69
CA VAL A 55 -1.65 -3.72 -3.94
C VAL A 55 -2.13 -2.42 -3.30
N THR A 56 -2.85 -1.62 -4.09
CA THR A 56 -3.55 -0.39 -3.66
C THR A 56 -4.88 -0.33 -4.40
N ASN A 57 -5.77 0.55 -3.93
CA ASN A 57 -6.99 0.88 -4.66
C ASN A 57 -6.66 1.55 -6.01
N HIS A 58 -7.55 1.37 -6.99
CA HIS A 58 -7.45 1.98 -8.31
C HIS A 58 -7.25 3.51 -8.25
N HIS A 59 -8.01 4.22 -7.40
CA HIS A 59 -7.87 5.67 -7.26
C HIS A 59 -6.49 6.11 -6.70
N GLY A 60 -5.82 5.23 -5.94
CA GLY A 60 -4.47 5.49 -5.44
C GLY A 60 -3.39 5.34 -6.51
N ALA A 61 -3.67 4.54 -7.54
CA ALA A 61 -2.81 4.37 -8.71
C ALA A 61 -3.22 5.26 -9.90
N PHE A 62 -4.39 5.90 -9.85
CA PHE A 62 -5.01 6.61 -10.97
C PHE A 62 -4.06 7.58 -11.69
N GLY A 63 -3.28 8.37 -10.95
CA GLY A 63 -2.31 9.29 -11.57
C GLY A 63 -1.26 8.58 -12.44
N SER A 64 -0.80 7.40 -12.03
CA SER A 64 0.14 6.59 -12.81
C SER A 64 -0.52 5.92 -14.01
N ILE A 65 -1.76 5.45 -13.83
CA ILE A 65 -2.55 4.85 -14.92
C ILE A 65 -2.82 5.91 -15.99
N GLN A 66 -3.28 7.09 -15.59
CA GLN A 66 -3.55 8.21 -16.50
C GLN A 66 -2.29 8.66 -17.24
N HIS A 67 -1.14 8.79 -16.56
CA HIS A 67 0.10 9.21 -17.20
C HIS A 67 0.61 8.23 -18.27
N ASN A 68 0.41 6.93 -18.05
CA ASN A 68 0.81 5.90 -18.99
C ASN A 68 -0.28 5.59 -20.04
N SER A 69 -1.43 6.28 -19.98
CA SER A 69 -2.49 6.15 -20.99
C SER A 69 -2.25 7.11 -22.14
N THR A 70 -2.38 6.63 -23.37
CA THR A 70 -2.43 7.46 -24.58
C THR A 70 -3.77 7.28 -25.29
N GLU A 71 -4.04 8.07 -26.33
CA GLU A 71 -5.24 7.88 -27.15
C GLU A 71 -5.22 6.51 -27.85
N GLU A 72 -4.06 6.09 -28.34
CA GLU A 72 -3.85 4.79 -28.99
C GLU A 72 -3.89 3.63 -27.99
N ASN A 73 -3.32 3.84 -26.80
CA ASN A 73 -3.25 2.84 -25.73
C ASN A 73 -3.89 3.37 -24.43
N ASN A 74 -5.22 3.44 -24.43
CA ASN A 74 -5.99 3.93 -23.29
C ASN A 74 -6.17 2.85 -22.21
N ILE A 75 -5.14 2.66 -21.39
CA ILE A 75 -5.17 1.70 -20.27
C ILE A 75 -6.10 2.14 -19.13
N LEU A 76 -6.46 3.43 -19.06
CA LEU A 76 -7.43 3.95 -18.10
C LEU A 76 -8.83 3.37 -18.34
N GLU A 77 -9.22 3.20 -19.61
CA GLU A 77 -10.51 2.61 -19.98
C GLU A 77 -10.45 1.09 -20.14
N LYS A 78 -9.37 0.58 -20.77
CA LYS A 78 -9.29 -0.83 -21.17
C LYS A 78 -8.68 -1.74 -20.10
N GLY A 79 -8.09 -1.16 -19.06
CA GLY A 79 -7.27 -1.88 -18.08
C GLY A 79 -5.89 -2.22 -18.63
N PHE A 80 -5.04 -2.73 -17.75
CA PHE A 80 -3.66 -3.10 -18.06
C PHE A 80 -3.25 -4.34 -17.25
N LEU A 81 -2.51 -5.24 -17.90
CA LEU A 81 -1.93 -6.43 -17.28
C LEU A 81 -0.60 -6.72 -17.96
N ALA A 82 0.50 -6.46 -17.25
CA ALA A 82 1.82 -6.92 -17.64
C ALA A 82 1.90 -8.44 -17.45
N ARG A 83 2.36 -9.18 -18.47
CA ARG A 83 2.57 -10.63 -18.39
C ARG A 83 3.96 -11.00 -17.90
N THR A 84 4.90 -10.06 -17.94
CA THR A 84 6.29 -10.21 -17.53
C THR A 84 6.75 -8.96 -16.79
N PHE A 85 7.84 -9.05 -16.01
CA PHE A 85 8.42 -7.90 -15.31
C PHE A 85 8.86 -6.78 -16.28
N ASP A 86 9.33 -7.14 -17.48
CA ASP A 86 9.78 -6.17 -18.49
C ASP A 86 8.61 -5.40 -19.12
N GLU A 87 7.38 -5.91 -19.00
CA GLU A 87 6.17 -5.22 -19.45
C GLU A 87 5.64 -4.24 -18.40
N GLU A 88 6.14 -4.24 -17.15
CA GLU A 88 5.69 -3.32 -16.12
C GLU A 88 5.97 -1.86 -16.48
N LEU A 89 4.94 -1.02 -16.41
CA LEU A 89 5.08 0.40 -16.74
C LEU A 89 5.61 1.19 -15.54
N PRO A 90 6.54 2.12 -15.76
CA PRO A 90 7.06 2.94 -14.68
C PRO A 90 5.94 3.79 -14.07
N ARG A 91 6.00 3.93 -12.75
CA ARG A 91 5.15 4.89 -12.03
C ARG A 91 5.45 6.30 -12.53
N THR A 92 4.43 7.17 -12.51
CA THR A 92 4.64 8.62 -12.68
C THR A 92 5.85 9.12 -11.89
N PRO A 93 6.72 9.96 -12.49
CA PRO A 93 7.79 10.60 -11.74
C PRO A 93 7.17 11.53 -10.70
N ARG A 94 7.16 11.08 -9.45
CA ARG A 94 6.83 11.94 -8.31
C ARG A 94 8.07 12.80 -8.05
N LYS A 95 7.95 14.13 -8.11
CA LYS A 95 8.87 14.99 -7.36
C LYS A 95 8.69 14.59 -5.89
N LEU A 96 9.69 13.91 -5.33
CA LEU A 96 9.78 13.70 -3.88
C LEU A 96 9.51 15.06 -3.24
N HIS A 97 8.44 15.16 -2.45
CA HIS A 97 8.40 16.26 -1.51
C HIS A 97 9.64 16.08 -0.63
N PRO A 98 10.42 17.15 -0.39
CA PRO A 98 11.53 17.05 0.55
C PRO A 98 10.98 16.48 1.86
N PRO A 99 11.76 15.64 2.57
CA PRO A 99 11.35 15.16 3.88
C PRO A 99 10.93 16.37 4.71
N ILE A 100 9.81 16.24 5.43
CA ILE A 100 9.47 17.18 6.48
C ILE A 100 10.60 17.03 7.51
N VAL A 101 11.61 17.88 7.39
CA VAL A 101 12.56 18.12 8.45
C VAL A 101 11.77 18.81 9.55
N ASN A 102 11.42 18.04 10.58
CA ASN A 102 10.97 18.63 11.83
C ASN A 102 12.19 19.32 12.45
N GLU A 103 12.12 20.64 12.57
CA GLU A 103 12.80 21.37 13.66
C GLU A 103 12.11 21.05 15.00
#